data_AF-A0A2R7SYM0-F1
#
_entry.id   AF-A0A2R7SYM0-F1
#
_cell.length_a   1.000
_cell.length_b   1.000
_cell.length_c   1.000
_cell.angle_alpha   90.00
_cell.angle_beta   90.00
_cell.angle_gamma   90.00
#
_symmetry.space_group_name_H-M   'P 1'
#
loop_
_entity.id
_entity.type
_entity.pdbx_description
1 polymer ?
#
loop_
_entity_poly.entity_id
_entity_poly.type
_entity_poly.pdbx_seq_one_letter_code
_entity_poly.pdbx_strand_id
1 'polypeptide(L)'
;MTDHFSSGPRLVEPSGDPRREAVDSLRGYAYQLYVSALAWLRLQSEERLYLEVAEDFALVSRGALEGVQVKDTSGSGRVTINSQDVRQALASFVDLVKRNPRAKVTLRFLSTSEIGVEKSLEDRAAAQSVLEYWRKAASGADVTPLREAILRAEITDEVRTFIQARDDDALRRDLLQRVFWDCGFAALDGVKRELADALVVYGSDRLRLTPRDVEGLPAMVVGEVLDASLRSEAHARWLDAAALLRLCEERTRTAVPKSLLEDLIRNVFPSSGEGSAPVVSRRLLESVNNVPMPTDVLPRQHV
;
A
#
# COMPACT_ATOMS: atom_id res chain seq x y z
N MET A 1 -49.10 4.71 -41.81
CA MET A 1 -48.55 5.70 -40.87
C MET A 1 -47.15 5.22 -40.52
N THR A 2 -46.14 5.81 -41.14
CA THR A 2 -44.72 5.50 -40.88
C THR A 2 -44.22 6.49 -39.83
N ASP A 3 -43.99 5.99 -38.62
CA ASP A 3 -43.37 6.76 -37.54
C ASP A 3 -41.91 7.06 -37.91
N HIS A 4 -41.63 8.32 -38.22
CA HIS A 4 -40.28 8.84 -38.35
C HIS A 4 -39.76 9.22 -36.96
N PHE A 5 -39.20 8.26 -36.23
CA PHE A 5 -38.31 8.57 -35.12
C PHE A 5 -36.99 9.10 -35.69
N SER A 6 -36.82 10.42 -35.68
CA SER A 6 -35.54 11.06 -35.99
C SER A 6 -34.76 11.22 -34.69
N SER A 7 -33.55 10.64 -34.64
CA SER A 7 -32.59 10.93 -33.58
C SER A 7 -32.38 12.44 -33.52
N GLY A 8 -32.61 13.04 -32.35
CA GLY A 8 -32.47 14.49 -32.15
C GLY A 8 -31.10 15.03 -32.60
N PRO A 9 -30.96 16.37 -32.68
CA PRO A 9 -29.74 16.99 -33.19
C PRO A 9 -28.51 16.49 -32.42
N ARG A 10 -27.43 16.15 -33.16
CA ARG A 10 -26.16 15.76 -32.55
C ARG A 10 -25.66 16.91 -31.69
N LEU A 11 -25.29 16.61 -30.44
CA LEU A 11 -24.63 17.56 -29.56
C LEU A 11 -23.30 18.00 -30.21
N VAL A 12 -22.98 19.28 -30.10
CA VAL A 12 -21.71 19.83 -30.58
C VAL A 12 -20.61 19.41 -29.62
N GLU A 13 -19.50 18.88 -30.17
CA GLU A 13 -18.31 18.57 -29.39
C GLU A 13 -17.60 19.88 -28.99
N PRO A 14 -17.38 20.14 -27.68
CA PRO A 14 -16.67 21.32 -27.24
C PRO A 14 -15.17 21.21 -27.57
N SER A 15 -14.55 22.32 -27.99
CA SER A 15 -13.11 22.45 -28.12
C SER A 15 -12.54 23.26 -26.95
N GLY A 16 -11.50 22.73 -26.30
CA GLY A 16 -10.78 23.37 -25.19
C GLY A 16 -9.39 23.85 -25.60
N ASP A 17 -8.72 24.57 -24.70
CA ASP A 17 -7.28 24.85 -24.79
C ASP A 17 -6.53 23.72 -24.07
N PRO A 18 -5.75 22.88 -24.77
CA PRO A 18 -5.01 21.78 -24.17
C PRO A 18 -4.08 22.21 -23.02
N ARG A 19 -3.60 23.46 -23.02
CA ARG A 19 -2.72 23.97 -21.95
C ARG A 19 -3.45 24.25 -20.64
N ARG A 20 -4.78 24.32 -20.67
CA ARG A 20 -5.64 24.57 -19.50
C ARG A 20 -6.26 23.29 -18.96
N GLU A 21 -6.01 22.16 -19.61
CA GLU A 21 -6.49 20.86 -19.17
C GLU A 21 -5.65 20.35 -18.00
N ALA A 22 -6.30 19.81 -16.96
CA ALA A 22 -5.64 19.28 -15.77
C ALA A 22 -5.30 17.78 -15.87
N VAL A 23 -5.26 17.22 -17.08
CA VAL A 23 -5.16 15.76 -17.32
C VAL A 23 -3.92 15.17 -16.67
N ASP A 24 -2.77 15.82 -16.78
CA ASP A 24 -1.50 15.31 -16.22
C ASP A 24 -1.52 15.30 -14.69
N SER A 25 -2.06 16.36 -14.05
CA SER A 25 -2.22 16.41 -12.60
C SER A 25 -3.19 15.35 -12.09
N LEU A 26 -4.35 15.20 -12.75
CA LEU A 26 -5.34 14.17 -12.41
C LEU A 26 -4.76 12.76 -12.54
N ARG A 27 -3.95 12.54 -13.57
CA ARG A 27 -3.24 11.26 -13.78
C ARG A 27 -2.25 10.99 -12.65
N GLY A 28 -1.45 11.98 -12.26
CA GLY A 28 -0.52 11.87 -11.15
C GLY A 28 -1.22 11.50 -9.83
N TYR A 29 -2.29 12.20 -9.48
CA TYR A 29 -3.07 11.88 -8.29
C TYR A 29 -3.72 10.50 -8.35
N ALA A 30 -4.31 10.13 -9.49
CA ALA A 30 -4.86 8.79 -9.66
C ALA A 30 -3.78 7.72 -9.46
N TYR A 31 -2.60 7.89 -10.05
CA TYR A 31 -1.49 6.96 -9.91
C TYR A 31 -1.06 6.79 -8.45
N GLN A 32 -0.88 7.90 -7.72
CA GLN A 32 -0.55 7.86 -6.30
C GLN A 32 -1.61 7.14 -5.46
N LEU A 33 -2.90 7.39 -5.70
CA LEU A 33 -3.98 6.74 -4.97
C LEU A 33 -4.01 5.22 -5.21
N TYR A 34 -3.83 4.78 -6.46
CA TYR A 34 -3.80 3.35 -6.78
C TYR A 34 -2.58 2.63 -6.20
N VAL A 35 -1.40 3.27 -6.23
CA VAL A 35 -0.18 2.72 -5.60
C VAL A 35 -0.35 2.64 -4.08
N SER A 36 -0.92 3.68 -3.46
CA SER A 36 -1.20 3.71 -2.02
C SER A 36 -2.23 2.66 -1.61
N ALA A 37 -3.28 2.44 -2.41
CA ALA A 37 -4.25 1.37 -2.20
C ALA A 37 -3.62 -0.02 -2.24
N LEU A 38 -2.70 -0.25 -3.18
CA LEU A 38 -1.95 -1.50 -3.27
C LEU A 38 -1.00 -1.68 -2.07
N ALA A 39 -0.37 -0.61 -1.58
CA ALA A 39 0.41 -0.62 -0.35
C ALA A 39 -0.46 -0.93 0.87
N TRP A 40 -1.67 -0.35 0.95
CA TRP A 40 -2.62 -0.61 2.02
C TRP A 40 -3.03 -2.09 2.09
N LEU A 41 -3.31 -2.69 0.93
CA LEU A 41 -3.65 -4.11 0.81
C LEU A 41 -2.54 -5.04 1.32
N ARG A 42 -1.28 -4.59 1.25
CA ARG A 42 -0.09 -5.36 1.62
C ARG A 42 0.35 -5.16 3.08
N LEU A 43 -0.31 -4.28 3.83
CA LEU A 43 0.04 -4.02 5.23
C LEU A 43 0.02 -5.29 6.07
N GLN A 44 1.04 -5.43 6.90
CA GLN A 44 1.04 -6.39 8.00
C GLN A 44 0.21 -5.86 9.17
N SER A 45 -0.15 -6.75 10.11
CA SER A 45 -1.09 -6.44 11.20
C SER A 45 -0.66 -5.32 12.15
N GLU A 46 0.64 -5.02 12.22
CA GLU A 46 1.20 -3.98 13.10
C GLU A 46 1.69 -2.75 12.34
N GLU A 47 1.42 -2.69 11.04
CA GLU A 47 1.81 -1.59 10.19
C GLU A 47 0.68 -0.59 10.01
N ARG A 48 1.05 0.66 9.79
CA ARG A 48 0.14 1.72 9.41
C ARG A 48 0.64 2.39 8.14
N LEU A 49 -0.28 2.60 7.21
CA LEU A 49 -0.08 3.44 6.05
C LEU A 49 -0.49 4.87 6.42
N TYR A 50 0.46 5.80 6.45
CA TYR A 50 0.19 7.23 6.56
C TYR A 50 0.18 7.86 5.16
N LEU A 51 -0.72 8.82 4.94
CA LEU A 51 -0.95 9.44 3.63
C LEU A 51 -0.73 10.95 3.74
N GLU A 52 0.04 11.55 2.82
CA GLU A 52 0.24 13.01 2.78
C GLU A 52 0.81 13.60 4.10
N VAL A 53 1.76 12.91 4.74
CA VAL A 53 2.39 13.35 6.02
C VAL A 53 3.91 13.48 5.92
N ALA A 54 4.59 12.45 5.42
CA ALA A 54 6.05 12.43 5.30
C ALA A 54 6.49 12.54 3.84
N GLU A 55 5.92 11.68 3.01
CA GLU A 55 5.99 11.69 1.55
C GLU A 55 4.56 11.51 1.04
N ASP A 56 4.40 11.17 -0.25
CA ASP A 56 3.11 10.83 -0.85
C ASP A 56 2.37 9.76 -0.02
N PHE A 57 3.09 8.75 0.46
CA PHE A 57 2.67 7.93 1.59
C PHE A 57 3.88 7.42 2.40
N ALA A 58 3.62 6.89 3.60
CA ALA A 58 4.65 6.26 4.42
C ALA A 58 4.12 5.02 5.15
N LEU A 59 4.95 4.00 5.27
CA LEU A 59 4.69 2.82 6.08
C LEU A 59 5.42 2.96 7.41
N VAL A 60 4.67 2.83 8.51
CA VAL A 60 5.23 2.85 9.86
C VAL A 60 5.02 1.49 10.50
N SER A 61 6.12 0.92 10.99
CA SER A 61 6.14 -0.30 11.80
C SER A 61 7.03 -0.08 13.02
N ARG A 62 7.16 -1.07 13.91
CA ARG A 62 7.87 -0.93 15.20
C ARG A 62 9.32 -0.41 15.00
N GLY A 63 9.53 0.89 15.21
CA GLY A 63 10.83 1.54 15.12
C GLY A 63 11.34 1.79 13.71
N ALA A 64 10.52 1.61 12.67
CA ALA A 64 10.89 1.84 11.28
C ALA A 64 9.88 2.76 10.58
N LEU A 65 10.38 3.56 9.65
CA LEU A 65 9.61 4.50 8.84
C LEU A 65 10.09 4.37 7.41
N GLU A 66 9.24 3.90 6.51
CA GLU A 66 9.50 3.88 5.08
C GLU A 66 8.68 4.97 4.41
N GLY A 67 9.33 6.02 3.91
CA GLY A 67 8.70 7.01 3.05
C GLY A 67 8.65 6.50 1.60
N VAL A 68 7.59 6.79 0.87
CA VAL A 68 7.47 6.45 -0.55
C VAL A 68 7.04 7.68 -1.34
N GLN A 69 7.84 8.03 -2.35
CA GLN A 69 7.51 9.03 -3.35
C GLN A 69 7.07 8.34 -4.64
N VAL A 70 5.96 8.78 -5.22
CA VAL A 70 5.31 8.18 -6.38
C VAL A 70 5.28 9.21 -7.51
N LYS A 71 5.86 8.84 -8.65
CA LYS A 71 5.94 9.71 -9.82
C LYS A 71 5.43 9.00 -11.06
N ASP A 72 4.31 9.49 -11.62
CA ASP A 72 3.93 9.11 -12.99
C ASP A 72 4.65 10.01 -13.99
N THR A 73 5.84 9.58 -14.41
CA THR A 73 6.71 10.32 -15.34
C THR A 73 6.75 9.65 -16.70
N SER A 74 5.73 8.87 -17.05
CA SER A 74 5.69 8.14 -18.30
C SER A 74 5.71 9.14 -19.46
N GLY A 75 6.74 9.06 -20.31
CA GLY A 75 6.96 10.02 -21.39
C GLY A 75 7.84 11.22 -21.04
N SER A 76 8.24 11.41 -19.77
CA SER A 76 9.15 12.48 -19.35
C SER A 76 10.64 12.15 -19.55
N GLY A 77 10.95 10.97 -20.10
CA GLY A 77 12.32 10.48 -20.32
C GLY A 77 12.81 9.54 -19.23
N ARG A 78 14.13 9.28 -19.22
CA ARG A 78 14.77 8.38 -18.27
C ARG A 78 15.21 9.11 -16.99
N VAL A 79 15.18 8.41 -15.86
CA VAL A 79 15.53 8.95 -14.53
C VAL A 79 17.02 8.75 -14.26
N THR A 80 17.72 9.81 -13.87
CA THR A 80 19.17 9.79 -13.55
C THR A 80 19.45 10.52 -12.25
N ILE A 81 20.68 10.50 -11.73
CA ILE A 81 21.03 11.29 -10.53
C ILE A 81 20.78 12.79 -10.71
N ASN A 82 20.81 13.29 -11.96
CA ASN A 82 20.61 14.69 -12.29
C ASN A 82 19.13 15.10 -12.41
N SER A 83 18.21 14.12 -12.45
CA SER A 83 16.78 14.40 -12.46
C SER A 83 16.38 15.16 -11.19
N GLN A 84 15.61 16.25 -11.34
CA GLN A 84 15.22 17.10 -10.20
C GLN A 84 14.53 16.29 -9.10
N ASP A 85 13.60 15.40 -9.46
CA ASP A 85 12.88 14.55 -8.51
C ASP A 85 13.81 13.62 -7.72
N VAL A 86 14.89 13.11 -8.32
CA VAL A 86 15.88 12.26 -7.62
C VAL A 86 16.67 13.06 -6.60
N ARG A 87 17.06 14.29 -6.94
CA ARG A 87 17.76 15.20 -6.01
C ARG A 87 16.85 15.65 -4.88
N GLN A 88 15.58 15.92 -5.18
CA GLN A 88 14.54 16.21 -4.19
C GLN A 88 14.34 15.02 -3.25
N ALA A 89 14.29 13.79 -3.78
CA ALA A 89 14.18 12.56 -2.98
C ALA A 89 15.34 12.41 -1.99
N LEU A 90 16.58 12.68 -2.41
CA LEU A 90 17.74 12.66 -1.51
C LEU A 90 17.62 13.71 -0.40
N ALA A 91 17.18 14.92 -0.73
CA ALA A 91 16.96 15.96 0.26
C ALA A 91 15.85 15.57 1.26
N SER A 92 14.72 15.04 0.78
CA SER A 92 13.63 14.55 1.60
C SER A 92 14.09 13.41 2.52
N PHE A 93 14.88 12.45 2.02
CA PHE A 93 15.44 11.38 2.86
C PHE A 93 16.25 11.93 4.04
N VAL A 94 17.16 12.87 3.77
CA VAL A 94 18.02 13.46 4.82
C VAL A 94 17.19 14.22 5.85
N ASP A 95 16.20 14.98 5.41
CA ASP A 95 15.25 15.65 6.30
C ASP A 95 14.41 14.65 7.13
N LEU A 96 13.95 13.55 6.51
CA LEU A 96 13.17 12.52 7.18
C LEU A 96 13.97 11.81 8.28
N VAL A 97 15.24 11.49 8.00
CA VAL A 97 16.19 10.97 9.00
C VAL A 97 16.36 11.95 10.16
N LYS A 98 16.52 13.25 9.86
CA LYS A 98 16.70 14.31 10.86
C LYS A 98 15.47 14.47 11.77
N ARG A 99 14.26 14.41 11.19
CA ARG A 99 13.00 14.54 11.95
C ARG A 99 12.66 13.29 12.77
N ASN A 100 13.19 12.13 12.39
CA ASN A 100 12.86 10.85 13.03
C ASN A 100 14.12 10.13 13.55
N PRO A 101 14.88 10.73 14.50
CA PRO A 101 16.18 10.20 14.93
C PRO A 101 16.13 8.84 15.63
N ARG A 102 14.94 8.42 16.08
CA ARG A 102 14.71 7.13 16.74
C ARG A 102 14.20 6.04 15.79
N ALA A 103 13.86 6.38 14.56
CA ALA A 103 13.35 5.44 13.58
C ALA A 103 14.46 4.99 12.62
N LYS A 104 14.42 3.74 12.19
CA LYS A 104 15.13 3.29 11.01
C LYS A 104 14.39 3.79 9.78
N VAL A 105 14.86 4.91 9.22
CA VAL A 105 14.25 5.54 8.04
C VAL A 105 14.74 4.88 6.75
N THR A 106 13.81 4.53 5.87
CA THR A 106 14.05 4.18 4.47
C THR A 106 13.22 5.07 3.56
N LEU A 107 13.66 5.25 2.31
CA LEU A 107 12.93 5.97 1.27
C LEU A 107 12.87 5.13 0.00
N ARG A 108 11.69 5.01 -0.60
CA ARG A 108 11.51 4.43 -1.93
C ARG A 108 11.04 5.51 -2.91
N PHE A 109 11.79 5.68 -3.98
CA PHE A 109 11.41 6.52 -5.10
C PHE A 109 10.83 5.64 -6.21
N LEU A 110 9.52 5.69 -6.38
CA LEU A 110 8.80 4.90 -7.38
C LEU A 110 8.48 5.77 -8.59
N SER A 111 8.88 5.29 -9.77
CA SER A 111 8.63 5.99 -11.03
C SER A 111 8.30 5.03 -12.16
N THR A 112 7.38 5.43 -13.04
CA THR A 112 7.07 4.71 -14.29
C THR A 112 8.22 4.80 -15.31
N SER A 113 9.10 5.79 -15.18
CA SER A 113 10.26 5.94 -16.07
C SER A 113 11.39 4.98 -15.71
N GLU A 114 12.06 4.46 -16.73
CA GLU A 114 13.25 3.61 -16.58
C GLU A 114 14.49 4.40 -16.12
N ILE A 115 15.45 3.70 -15.50
CA ILE A 115 16.74 4.29 -15.11
C ILE A 115 17.58 4.64 -16.33
N GLY A 116 18.02 5.88 -16.45
CA GLY A 116 18.90 6.39 -17.49
C GLY A 116 20.38 6.25 -17.16
N VAL A 117 21.19 6.62 -18.15
CA VAL A 117 22.62 6.84 -17.99
C VAL A 117 22.88 8.33 -18.15
N GLU A 118 23.72 8.88 -17.27
CA GLU A 118 24.14 10.27 -17.31
C GLU A 118 24.84 10.59 -18.64
N LYS A 119 24.58 11.80 -19.19
CA LYS A 119 25.08 12.19 -20.51
C LYS A 119 26.62 12.28 -20.53
N SER A 120 27.21 13.02 -19.59
CA SER A 120 28.66 13.11 -19.46
C SER A 120 29.23 11.83 -18.83
N LEU A 121 30.40 11.40 -19.29
CA LEU A 121 31.11 10.27 -18.70
C LEU A 121 31.62 10.58 -17.29
N GLU A 122 31.96 11.83 -17.03
CA GLU A 122 32.45 12.25 -15.72
C GLU A 122 31.35 12.08 -14.66
N ASP A 123 30.09 12.37 -14.99
CA ASP A 123 28.93 12.29 -14.10
C ASP A 123 28.50 10.85 -13.76
N ARG A 124 29.10 9.85 -14.41
CA ARG A 124 28.78 8.44 -14.20
C ARG A 124 29.56 7.84 -13.03
N ALA A 125 28.98 6.84 -12.40
CA ALA A 125 29.68 6.05 -11.38
C ALA A 125 30.35 4.84 -12.05
N ALA A 126 31.69 4.79 -12.03
CA ALA A 126 32.48 3.74 -12.68
C ALA A 126 32.07 3.51 -14.16
N ALA A 127 31.86 4.59 -14.91
CA ALA A 127 31.38 4.61 -16.30
C ALA A 127 29.99 3.97 -16.56
N GLN A 128 29.20 3.74 -15.51
CA GLN A 128 27.85 3.18 -15.56
C GLN A 128 26.80 4.21 -15.09
N SER A 129 25.52 3.91 -15.29
CA SER A 129 24.43 4.69 -14.68
C SER A 129 24.65 4.79 -13.17
N VAL A 130 24.55 6.01 -12.63
CA VAL A 130 24.74 6.25 -11.20
C VAL A 130 23.71 5.49 -10.38
N LEU A 131 22.43 5.48 -10.80
CA LEU A 131 21.36 4.81 -10.07
C LEU A 131 21.41 3.28 -10.21
N GLU A 132 21.92 2.73 -11.33
CA GLU A 132 22.17 1.29 -11.42
C GLU A 132 23.37 0.87 -10.56
N TYR A 133 24.46 1.66 -10.60
CA TYR A 133 25.64 1.42 -9.77
C TYR A 133 25.33 1.56 -8.27
N TRP A 134 24.37 2.41 -7.91
CA TRP A 134 23.85 2.54 -6.54
C TRP A 134 23.51 1.20 -5.89
N ARG A 135 22.75 0.35 -6.60
CA ARG A 135 22.37 -0.98 -6.10
C ARG A 135 23.59 -1.88 -5.87
N LYS A 136 24.61 -1.77 -6.73
CA LYS A 136 25.87 -2.53 -6.59
C LYS A 136 26.66 -2.05 -5.38
N ALA A 137 26.82 -0.74 -5.21
CA ALA A 137 27.51 -0.15 -4.07
C ALA A 137 26.81 -0.46 -2.75
N ALA A 138 25.47 -0.39 -2.71
CA ALA A 138 24.65 -0.81 -1.57
C ALA A 138 24.87 -2.29 -1.20
N SER A 139 25.14 -3.14 -2.19
CA SER A 139 25.34 -4.59 -2.03
C SER A 139 26.81 -5.01 -1.79
N GLY A 140 27.74 -4.05 -1.70
CA GLY A 140 29.14 -4.30 -1.34
C GLY A 140 30.19 -3.91 -2.39
N ALA A 141 29.80 -3.34 -3.54
CA ALA A 141 30.78 -2.73 -4.44
C ALA A 141 31.43 -1.47 -3.81
N ASP A 142 32.48 -0.97 -4.46
CA ASP A 142 33.17 0.27 -4.07
C ASP A 142 32.18 1.44 -4.05
N VAL A 143 32.23 2.26 -3.00
CA VAL A 143 31.36 3.40 -2.79
C VAL A 143 31.95 4.68 -3.38
N THR A 144 33.28 4.74 -3.54
CA THR A 144 34.00 5.94 -3.98
C THR A 144 33.46 6.52 -5.29
N PRO A 145 33.29 5.73 -6.37
CA PRO A 145 32.82 6.28 -7.65
C PRO A 145 31.40 6.83 -7.57
N LEU A 146 30.56 6.22 -6.72
CA LEU A 146 29.19 6.66 -6.50
C LEU A 146 29.15 7.96 -5.68
N ARG A 147 29.95 8.02 -4.60
CA ARG A 147 30.08 9.21 -3.76
C ARG A 147 30.47 10.42 -4.59
N GLU A 148 31.50 10.29 -5.42
CA GLU A 148 31.95 11.37 -6.29
C GLU A 148 30.87 11.81 -7.29
N ALA A 149 30.16 10.86 -7.90
CA ALA A 149 29.08 11.15 -8.84
C ALA A 149 27.92 11.93 -8.17
N ILE A 150 27.51 11.51 -6.97
CA ILE A 150 26.47 12.22 -6.21
C ILE A 150 26.94 13.63 -5.81
N LEU A 151 28.20 13.80 -5.41
CA LEU A 151 28.74 15.11 -5.00
C LEU A 151 28.93 16.09 -6.16
N ARG A 152 29.06 15.58 -7.40
CA ARG A 152 29.11 16.38 -8.64
C ARG A 152 27.71 16.79 -9.10
N ALA A 153 26.68 16.01 -8.78
CA ALA A 153 25.30 16.41 -9.04
C ALA A 153 24.90 17.66 -8.21
N GLU A 154 23.88 18.37 -8.67
CA GLU A 154 23.33 19.59 -8.04
C GLU A 154 22.51 19.28 -6.76
N ILE A 155 23.11 18.59 -5.79
CA ILE A 155 22.48 18.27 -4.50
C ILE A 155 22.48 19.47 -3.55
N THR A 156 21.58 19.47 -2.57
CA THR A 156 21.54 20.52 -1.53
C THR A 156 22.70 20.41 -0.55
N ASP A 157 22.98 21.49 0.18
CA ASP A 157 24.06 21.55 1.16
C ASP A 157 23.83 20.57 2.33
N GLU A 158 22.58 20.30 2.70
CA GLU A 158 22.25 19.32 3.73
C GLU A 158 22.62 17.90 3.28
N VAL A 159 22.31 17.53 2.03
CA VAL A 159 22.68 16.23 1.47
C VAL A 159 24.20 16.14 1.34
N ARG A 160 24.86 17.19 0.88
CA ARG A 160 26.33 17.26 0.79
C ARG A 160 26.99 17.04 2.15
N THR A 161 26.51 17.76 3.17
CA THR A 161 26.99 17.63 4.56
C THR A 161 26.74 16.22 5.11
N PHE A 162 25.56 15.66 4.84
CA PHE A 162 25.23 14.29 5.24
C PHE A 162 26.21 13.27 4.65
N ILE A 163 26.56 13.41 3.36
CA ILE A 163 27.51 12.51 2.69
C ILE A 163 28.93 12.70 3.22
N GLN A 164 29.40 13.94 3.35
CA GLN A 164 30.77 14.27 3.76
C GLN A 164 31.09 13.89 5.21
N ALA A 165 30.07 13.88 6.09
CA ALA A 165 30.24 13.48 7.49
C ALA A 165 30.44 11.95 7.68
N ARG A 166 30.40 11.15 6.61
CA ARG A 166 30.41 9.69 6.65
C ARG A 166 31.55 9.12 5.82
N ASP A 167 32.26 8.15 6.38
CA ASP A 167 33.12 7.25 5.60
C ASP A 167 32.29 6.34 4.67
N ASP A 168 32.94 5.53 3.85
CA ASP A 168 32.26 4.72 2.83
C ASP A 168 31.37 3.63 3.42
N ASP A 169 31.75 3.05 4.55
CA ASP A 169 30.96 2.02 5.22
C ASP A 169 29.73 2.61 5.89
N ALA A 170 29.87 3.77 6.54
CA ALA A 170 28.75 4.53 7.08
C ALA A 170 27.83 5.03 5.96
N LEU A 171 28.38 5.57 4.86
CA LEU A 171 27.57 6.02 3.73
C LEU A 171 26.77 4.88 3.10
N ARG A 172 27.38 3.70 2.94
CA ARG A 172 26.68 2.50 2.46
C ARG A 172 25.50 2.14 3.35
N ARG A 173 25.72 2.05 4.67
CA ARG A 173 24.68 1.65 5.64
C ARG A 173 23.60 2.72 5.85
N ASP A 174 23.97 3.99 5.82
CA ASP A 174 23.09 5.09 6.22
C ASP A 174 22.35 5.73 5.06
N LEU A 175 22.86 5.62 3.83
CA LEU A 175 22.23 6.17 2.63
C LEU A 175 21.91 5.07 1.62
N LEU A 176 22.93 4.36 1.14
CA LEU A 176 22.78 3.51 -0.05
C LEU A 176 21.84 2.32 0.18
N GLN A 177 21.90 1.72 1.37
CA GLN A 177 21.03 0.60 1.78
C GLN A 177 19.64 1.05 2.27
N ARG A 178 19.37 2.37 2.30
CA ARG A 178 18.12 2.93 2.83
C ARG A 178 17.32 3.70 1.80
N VAL A 179 17.92 4.09 0.68
CA VAL A 179 17.24 4.73 -0.45
C VAL A 179 17.17 3.76 -1.62
N PHE A 180 15.95 3.51 -2.10
CA PHE A 180 15.66 2.58 -3.19
C PHE A 180 15.06 3.32 -4.38
N TRP A 181 15.58 3.01 -5.57
CA TRP A 181 15.13 3.57 -6.85
C TRP A 181 14.29 2.52 -7.59
N ASP A 182 12.97 2.56 -7.43
CA ASP A 182 12.00 1.68 -8.08
C ASP A 182 11.48 2.31 -9.37
N CYS A 183 12.41 2.48 -10.31
CA CYS A 183 12.15 2.98 -11.66
C CYS A 183 11.69 1.83 -12.59
N GLY A 184 10.97 2.18 -13.66
CA GLY A 184 10.36 1.21 -14.57
C GLY A 184 9.14 0.50 -13.96
N PHE A 185 8.49 1.12 -12.97
CA PHE A 185 7.30 0.56 -12.33
C PHE A 185 6.11 0.54 -13.29
N ALA A 186 5.11 -0.30 -13.01
CA ALA A 186 3.94 -0.44 -13.85
C ALA A 186 3.21 0.91 -14.03
N ALA A 187 2.77 1.19 -15.26
CA ALA A 187 1.90 2.32 -15.55
C ALA A 187 0.51 2.17 -14.87
N LEU A 188 -0.28 3.24 -14.84
CA LEU A 188 -1.57 3.28 -14.13
C LEU A 188 -2.49 2.08 -14.42
N ASP A 189 -2.68 1.70 -15.68
CA ASP A 189 -3.54 0.56 -16.04
C ASP A 189 -2.96 -0.79 -15.60
N GLY A 190 -1.63 -0.88 -15.42
CA GLY A 190 -0.97 -2.01 -14.79
C GLY A 190 -1.29 -2.08 -13.30
N VAL A 191 -1.11 -0.97 -12.57
CA VAL A 191 -1.38 -0.90 -11.12
C VAL A 191 -2.86 -1.15 -10.82
N LYS A 192 -3.79 -0.64 -11.65
CA LYS A 192 -5.23 -0.92 -11.55
C LYS A 192 -5.53 -2.42 -11.61
N ARG A 193 -4.95 -3.11 -12.59
CA ARG A 193 -5.12 -4.56 -12.74
C ARG A 193 -4.51 -5.32 -11.57
N GLU A 194 -3.30 -4.96 -11.16
CA GLU A 194 -2.64 -5.56 -10.01
C GLU A 194 -3.45 -5.41 -8.72
N LEU A 195 -4.02 -4.23 -8.46
CA LEU A 195 -4.91 -4.01 -7.32
C LEU A 195 -6.16 -4.89 -7.39
N ALA A 196 -6.80 -4.98 -8.56
CA ALA A 196 -7.98 -5.82 -8.74
C ALA A 196 -7.67 -7.31 -8.50
N ASP A 197 -6.59 -7.82 -9.09
CA ASP A 197 -6.15 -9.21 -8.94
C ASP A 197 -5.78 -9.51 -7.48
N ALA A 198 -5.06 -8.59 -6.83
CA ALA A 198 -4.68 -8.75 -5.43
C ALA A 198 -5.90 -8.73 -4.48
N LEU A 199 -6.93 -7.94 -4.79
CA LEU A 199 -8.19 -7.95 -4.03
C LEU A 199 -9.00 -9.23 -4.23
N VAL A 200 -8.96 -9.85 -5.41
CA VAL A 200 -9.54 -11.20 -5.62
C VAL A 200 -8.87 -12.22 -4.72
N VAL A 201 -7.54 -12.24 -4.67
CA VAL A 201 -6.78 -13.15 -3.80
C VAL A 201 -7.08 -12.87 -2.33
N TYR A 202 -6.98 -11.60 -1.91
CA TYR A 202 -7.25 -11.19 -0.54
C TYR A 202 -8.68 -11.54 -0.09
N GLY A 203 -9.69 -11.22 -0.90
CA GLY A 203 -11.09 -11.51 -0.62
C GLY A 203 -11.39 -13.01 -0.55
N SER A 204 -10.77 -13.80 -1.44
CA SER A 204 -10.90 -15.25 -1.43
C SER A 204 -10.31 -15.85 -0.15
N ASP A 205 -9.07 -15.46 0.20
CA ASP A 205 -8.32 -16.04 1.31
C ASP A 205 -8.83 -15.59 2.69
N ARG A 206 -9.19 -14.31 2.82
CA ARG A 206 -9.54 -13.70 4.12
C ARG A 206 -11.03 -13.69 4.40
N LEU A 207 -11.85 -13.58 3.36
CA LEU A 207 -13.29 -13.34 3.48
C LEU A 207 -14.16 -14.40 2.81
N ARG A 208 -13.55 -15.38 2.14
CA ARG A 208 -14.24 -16.44 1.38
C ARG A 208 -15.19 -15.89 0.31
N LEU A 209 -14.78 -14.79 -0.32
CA LEU A 209 -15.53 -14.12 -1.37
C LEU A 209 -15.23 -14.75 -2.74
N THR A 210 -16.19 -14.66 -3.66
CA THR A 210 -15.97 -15.02 -5.06
C THR A 210 -15.39 -13.81 -5.83
N PRO A 211 -14.78 -14.02 -7.01
CA PRO A 211 -14.33 -12.93 -7.87
C PRO A 211 -15.43 -11.91 -8.22
N ARG A 212 -16.70 -12.33 -8.27
CA ARG A 212 -17.83 -11.44 -8.53
C ARG A 212 -18.13 -10.53 -7.34
N ASP A 213 -17.97 -11.02 -6.13
CA ASP A 213 -18.23 -10.24 -4.91
C ASP A 213 -17.20 -9.12 -4.71
N VAL A 214 -16.01 -9.25 -5.33
CA VAL A 214 -14.91 -8.27 -5.18
C VAL A 214 -14.84 -7.24 -6.31
N GLU A 215 -15.66 -7.34 -7.35
CA GLU A 215 -15.58 -6.49 -8.56
C GLU A 215 -15.63 -4.98 -8.24
N GLY A 216 -16.41 -4.58 -7.24
CA GLY A 216 -16.51 -3.18 -6.79
C GLY A 216 -15.46 -2.75 -5.76
N LEU A 217 -14.69 -3.67 -5.17
CA LEU A 217 -13.75 -3.35 -4.09
C LEU A 217 -12.62 -2.41 -4.52
N PRO A 218 -12.00 -2.50 -5.71
CA PRO A 218 -10.91 -1.60 -6.09
C PRO A 218 -11.30 -0.13 -6.00
N ALA A 219 -12.48 0.24 -6.50
CA ALA A 219 -12.97 1.62 -6.44
C ALA A 219 -13.22 2.07 -5.00
N MET A 220 -13.75 1.19 -4.14
CA MET A 220 -13.99 1.49 -2.73
C MET A 220 -12.70 1.68 -1.94
N VAL A 221 -11.71 0.81 -2.16
CA VAL A 221 -10.40 0.89 -1.49
C VAL A 221 -9.69 2.18 -1.88
N VAL A 222 -9.70 2.54 -3.16
CA VAL A 222 -9.14 3.81 -3.64
C VAL A 222 -9.90 5.02 -3.06
N GLY A 223 -11.23 4.92 -2.95
CA GLY A 223 -12.06 5.94 -2.31
C GLY A 223 -11.69 6.17 -0.85
N GLU A 224 -11.53 5.11 -0.06
CA GLU A 224 -11.13 5.22 1.35
C GLU A 224 -9.70 5.77 1.50
N VAL A 225 -8.78 5.44 0.58
CA VAL A 225 -7.45 6.07 0.55
C VAL A 225 -7.58 7.58 0.31
N LEU A 226 -8.40 8.01 -0.65
CA LEU A 226 -8.65 9.42 -0.91
C LEU A 226 -9.25 10.12 0.33
N ASP A 227 -10.30 9.55 0.91
CA ASP A 227 -10.96 10.10 2.09
C ASP A 227 -9.99 10.19 3.27
N ALA A 228 -9.12 9.20 3.45
CA ALA A 228 -8.08 9.21 4.47
C ALA A 228 -7.03 10.29 4.24
N SER A 229 -6.59 10.50 3.00
CA SER A 229 -5.66 11.59 2.63
C SER A 229 -6.25 12.98 2.90
N LEU A 230 -7.57 13.13 2.76
CA LEU A 230 -8.27 14.41 2.91
C LEU A 230 -8.64 14.75 4.36
N ARG A 231 -8.36 13.87 5.34
CA ARG A 231 -8.62 14.15 6.76
C ARG A 231 -7.85 15.40 7.19
N SER A 232 -8.54 16.32 7.89
CA SER A 232 -7.98 17.64 8.23
C SER A 232 -6.72 17.54 9.11
N GLU A 233 -6.73 16.63 10.08
CA GLU A 233 -5.60 16.40 10.98
C GLU A 233 -4.58 15.45 10.35
N ALA A 234 -3.34 15.90 10.16
CA ALA A 234 -2.27 15.10 9.55
C ALA A 234 -2.04 13.76 10.30
N HIS A 235 -2.12 13.77 11.63
CA HIS A 235 -1.95 12.56 12.44
C HIS A 235 -3.13 11.56 12.33
N ALA A 236 -4.23 11.96 11.68
CA ALA A 236 -5.39 11.10 11.43
C ALA A 236 -5.40 10.52 10.00
N ARG A 237 -4.50 10.96 9.11
CA ARG A 237 -4.35 10.48 7.74
C ARG A 237 -3.62 9.14 7.70
N TRP A 238 -4.20 8.12 8.32
CA TRP A 238 -3.65 6.78 8.30
C TRP A 238 -4.72 5.70 8.15
N LEU A 239 -4.28 4.56 7.64
CA LEU A 239 -5.05 3.35 7.46
C LEU A 239 -4.26 2.15 8.02
N ASP A 240 -4.97 1.15 8.54
CA ASP A 240 -4.39 -0.12 9.00
C ASP A 240 -5.06 -1.31 8.31
N ALA A 241 -4.48 -2.50 8.48
CA ALA A 241 -5.01 -3.73 7.90
C ALA A 241 -6.43 -4.07 8.40
N ALA A 242 -6.78 -3.68 9.63
CA ALA A 242 -8.09 -3.93 10.20
C ALA A 242 -9.18 -3.05 9.57
N ALA A 243 -8.85 -1.81 9.21
CA ALA A 243 -9.74 -0.91 8.48
C ALA A 243 -10.06 -1.46 7.09
N LEU A 244 -9.07 -2.05 6.41
CA LEU A 244 -9.29 -2.68 5.10
C LEU A 244 -10.26 -3.84 5.21
N LEU A 245 -10.04 -4.72 6.20
CA LEU A 245 -10.92 -5.85 6.43
C LEU A 245 -12.36 -5.41 6.69
N ARG A 246 -12.55 -4.40 7.55
CA ARG A 246 -13.88 -3.82 7.83
C ARG A 246 -14.53 -3.23 6.58
N LEU A 247 -13.78 -2.48 5.78
CA LEU A 247 -14.27 -1.89 4.54
C LEU A 247 -14.77 -2.97 3.56
N CYS A 248 -13.99 -4.04 3.39
CA CYS A 248 -14.39 -5.16 2.55
C CYS A 248 -15.64 -5.86 3.11
N GLU A 249 -15.66 -6.19 4.40
CA GLU A 249 -16.81 -6.84 5.05
C GLU A 249 -18.11 -6.04 4.94
N GLU A 250 -18.06 -4.73 5.13
CA GLU A 250 -19.25 -3.86 5.07
C GLU A 250 -19.88 -3.88 3.66
N ARG A 251 -19.05 -3.99 2.62
CA ARG A 251 -19.49 -3.90 1.23
C ARG A 251 -19.83 -5.24 0.60
N THR A 252 -19.33 -6.34 1.15
CA THR A 252 -19.55 -7.69 0.58
C THR A 252 -20.57 -8.51 1.39
N ARG A 253 -21.15 -7.94 2.46
CA ARG A 253 -22.21 -8.60 3.24
C ARG A 253 -23.60 -8.16 2.79
N THR A 254 -24.50 -9.13 2.71
CA THR A 254 -25.93 -8.88 2.53
C THR A 254 -26.62 -8.94 3.89
N ALA A 255 -27.31 -7.87 4.28
CA ALA A 255 -28.15 -7.88 5.47
C ALA A 255 -29.38 -8.77 5.23
N VAL A 256 -29.56 -9.80 6.06
CA VAL A 256 -30.73 -10.68 6.03
C VAL A 256 -31.54 -10.46 7.31
N PRO A 257 -32.86 -10.20 7.24
CA PRO A 257 -33.71 -10.15 8.44
C PRO A 257 -33.60 -11.43 9.26
N LYS A 258 -33.54 -11.30 10.58
CA LYS A 258 -33.35 -12.45 11.48
C LYS A 258 -34.41 -13.54 11.27
N SER A 259 -35.67 -13.15 11.07
CA SER A 259 -36.76 -14.09 10.78
C SER A 259 -36.49 -14.92 9.52
N LEU A 260 -36.05 -14.28 8.44
CA LEU A 260 -35.74 -14.97 7.18
C LEU A 260 -34.55 -15.93 7.33
N LEU A 261 -33.54 -15.54 8.11
CA LEU A 261 -32.41 -16.43 8.44
C LEU A 261 -32.88 -17.65 9.27
N GLU A 262 -33.72 -17.43 10.28
CA GLU A 262 -34.29 -18.49 11.11
C GLU A 262 -35.14 -19.47 10.28
N ASP A 263 -35.91 -18.96 9.32
CA ASP A 263 -36.69 -19.76 8.39
C ASP A 263 -35.80 -20.58 7.44
N LEU A 264 -34.74 -19.98 6.88
CA LEU A 264 -33.78 -20.69 6.03
C LEU A 264 -33.07 -21.83 6.78
N ILE A 265 -32.62 -21.58 8.02
CA ILE A 265 -31.97 -22.61 8.85
C ILE A 265 -32.95 -23.76 9.12
N ARG A 266 -34.21 -23.46 9.45
CA ARG A 266 -35.24 -24.47 9.72
C ARG A 266 -35.56 -25.33 8.50
N ASN A 267 -35.55 -24.73 7.31
CA ASN A 267 -35.86 -25.42 6.06
C ASN A 267 -34.66 -26.23 5.50
N VAL A 268 -33.43 -25.79 5.78
CA VAL A 268 -32.19 -26.49 5.37
C VAL A 268 -31.85 -27.64 6.33
N PHE A 269 -32.18 -27.49 7.62
CA PHE A 269 -32.11 -28.56 8.61
C PHE A 269 -33.53 -28.93 9.05
N PRO A 270 -34.33 -29.60 8.19
CA PRO A 270 -35.62 -30.10 8.63
C PRO A 270 -35.36 -31.03 9.80
N SER A 271 -35.92 -30.69 10.97
CA SER A 271 -35.95 -31.60 12.09
C SER A 271 -36.75 -32.83 11.64
N SER A 272 -36.04 -33.89 11.24
CA SER A 272 -36.62 -35.19 10.95
C SER A 272 -37.30 -35.70 12.23
N GLY A 273 -38.61 -35.50 12.35
CA GLY A 273 -39.44 -36.44 13.10
C GLY A 273 -39.71 -37.61 12.15
N GLU A 274 -39.42 -38.87 12.46
CA GLU A 274 -39.33 -39.54 13.77
C GLU A 274 -38.14 -40.53 13.79
N GLY A 275 -37.36 -40.52 14.86
CA GLY A 275 -36.30 -41.51 15.14
C GLY A 275 -34.93 -40.91 15.37
N SER A 276 -34.64 -40.53 16.62
CA SER A 276 -33.37 -40.00 17.15
C SER A 276 -33.15 -38.50 16.93
N ALA A 277 -33.38 -37.72 17.99
CA ALA A 277 -33.00 -36.31 18.04
C ALA A 277 -31.50 -36.14 17.79
N PRO A 278 -31.05 -35.24 16.89
CA PRO A 278 -29.66 -34.83 16.90
C PRO A 278 -29.45 -34.02 18.16
N VAL A 279 -28.59 -34.53 19.05
CA VAL A 279 -28.05 -33.77 20.17
C VAL A 279 -27.23 -32.63 19.59
N VAL A 280 -27.87 -31.50 19.31
CA VAL A 280 -27.18 -30.21 19.29
C VAL A 280 -26.77 -29.98 20.74
N SER A 281 -25.48 -30.22 21.04
CA SER A 281 -24.88 -29.90 22.32
C SER A 281 -25.07 -28.42 22.63
N ARG A 282 -26.18 -28.09 23.28
CA ARG A 282 -26.28 -26.95 24.20
C ARG A 282 -25.44 -27.29 25.43
N ARG A 283 -24.12 -27.22 25.29
CA ARG A 283 -23.20 -27.15 26.43
C ARG A 283 -22.26 -25.98 26.21
N LEU A 284 -22.75 -24.78 26.47
CA LEU A 284 -21.84 -23.64 26.70
C LEU A 284 -22.08 -22.94 28.03
N LEU A 285 -23.09 -23.32 28.82
CA LEU A 285 -23.24 -22.90 30.22
C LEU A 285 -23.94 -24.01 31.01
N GLU A 286 -23.19 -24.91 31.65
CA GLU A 286 -23.72 -25.77 32.72
C GLU A 286 -23.61 -25.02 34.06
N SER A 287 -24.70 -24.97 34.81
CA SER A 287 -24.70 -24.47 36.18
C SER A 287 -23.81 -25.35 37.06
N VAL A 288 -22.94 -24.75 37.86
CA VAL A 288 -21.99 -25.45 38.76
C VAL A 288 -22.70 -26.43 39.70
N ASN A 289 -23.99 -26.22 39.99
CA ASN A 289 -24.79 -27.10 40.84
C ASN A 289 -25.16 -28.44 40.19
N ASN A 290 -24.93 -28.61 38.88
CA ASN A 290 -25.24 -29.82 38.11
C ASN A 290 -23.99 -30.63 37.73
N VAL A 291 -22.81 -30.29 38.27
CA VAL A 291 -21.62 -31.13 38.12
C VAL A 291 -21.73 -32.29 39.14
N PRO A 292 -21.81 -33.55 38.69
CA PRO A 292 -21.76 -34.67 39.61
C PRO A 292 -20.39 -34.68 40.29
N MET A 293 -20.39 -34.81 41.63
CA MET A 293 -19.15 -34.94 42.39
C MET A 293 -18.37 -36.17 41.88
N PRO A 294 -17.04 -36.07 41.69
CA PRO A 294 -16.23 -37.20 41.26
C PRO A 294 -16.42 -38.39 42.20
N THR A 295 -16.67 -39.57 41.61
CA THR A 295 -16.98 -40.81 42.35
C THR A 295 -15.78 -41.45 43.05
N ASP A 296 -14.57 -40.90 42.90
CA ASP A 296 -13.37 -41.40 43.55
C ASP A 296 -12.88 -40.44 44.64
N VAL A 297 -13.62 -40.42 45.76
CA VAL A 297 -13.04 -39.99 47.03
C VAL A 297 -12.42 -41.22 47.68
N LEU A 298 -11.11 -41.39 47.50
CA LEU A 298 -10.35 -42.32 48.33
C LEU A 298 -10.55 -41.91 49.81
N PRO A 299 -11.00 -42.80 50.70
CA PRO A 299 -11.12 -42.48 52.11
C PRO A 299 -9.74 -42.18 52.68
N ARG A 300 -9.60 -41.01 53.34
CA ARG A 300 -8.44 -40.72 54.18
C ARG A 300 -8.36 -41.80 55.26
N GLN A 301 -7.30 -42.60 55.24
CA GLN A 301 -6.96 -43.42 56.39
C GLN A 301 -6.47 -42.49 57.50
N HIS A 302 -7.20 -42.49 58.61
CA HIS A 302 -6.69 -42.04 59.88
C HIS A 302 -5.86 -43.17 60.48
N VAL A 303 -4.55 -42.92 60.61
CA VAL A 303 -3.56 -43.27 61.65
C VAL A 303 -2.18 -43.32 61.00
#